data_AF-A0A2M8P0T0-F1
#
_entry.id   AF-A0A2M8P0T0-F1
#
_cell.length_a   1.000
_cell.length_b   1.000
_cell.length_c   1.000
_cell.angle_alpha   90.00
_cell.angle_beta   90.00
_cell.angle_gamma   90.00
#
_symmetry.space_group_name_H-M   'P 1'
#
loop_
_entity.id
_entity.type
_entity.pdbx_description
1 polymer ?
#
loop_
_entity_poly.entity_id
_entity_poly.type
_entity_poly.pdbx_seq_one_letter_code
_entity_poly.pdbx_strand_id
1 'polypeptide(L)'
;MVKGQRTLLPPEDENRLKLIAETASPILRQRALAILAWHEGATAAETAKRTELSVNQVQYLWRQYRQKGLDLFMVEDDAPAQPAPAEPPPAPDDRIGLEALCQQYQVDVAHARHVGSLAAQIFDATQTVHRLPPNMRPLLEAAALVHNIAYEIDPPNHHLRGRDILLSTPIRGFSEDERRILACTTSFHRKKVNPEAEPVYMALPEDLRRDALALSAILRVADGLDHSQTQSTVIDALHLNADEVEVVVSGAHAAEDATQAQKKADLWAKVFPVTVRVRPALPEPSQNSDSALRPLILQQIGAHVGLDQTVSVVRAGRLFASQTLERVEVLLRHLQRGDLHVLPSLAREAFRLTDAIILADAKEHRKEAKWFADAVNEARLLLALAERAAMLAEDAQEQLAISERVQTWQAEARAACDAIDAARFKRMADGLRLALTEDVDPNEKALAIYHVGTLLWEQLTALRTVMEQGTSVDDALAAVRRLQDYLVAFRDLLGAEVSQVLDMLTPLESYLAAIQVAQALITRLERLPAAAAPKKGRRKNAPPPSPDPAIEALRTSQQELIEMLADSLSSVWSSVNSPIFRRAFALAIAAP
;
A
#
# COMPACT_ATOMS: atom_id res chain seq x y z
N MET A 1 49.22 18.38 -3.96
CA MET A 1 49.22 17.78 -2.61
C MET A 1 48.03 18.35 -1.85
N VAL A 2 47.05 17.51 -1.48
CA VAL A 2 45.81 17.93 -0.81
C VAL A 2 45.79 17.32 0.59
N LYS A 3 45.53 18.16 1.60
CA LYS A 3 45.56 17.84 3.04
C LYS A 3 44.72 16.60 3.37
N GLY A 4 45.33 15.63 4.03
CA GLY A 4 44.68 14.42 4.55
C GLY A 4 45.43 13.11 4.33
N GLN A 5 46.68 13.13 3.86
CA GLN A 5 47.51 11.92 3.83
C GLN A 5 47.83 11.46 5.26
N ARG A 6 47.11 10.40 5.65
CA ARG A 6 47.54 9.21 6.40
C ARG A 6 48.59 9.42 7.49
N THR A 7 48.21 9.13 8.73
CA THR A 7 49.10 8.38 9.63
C THR A 7 49.64 7.19 8.84
N LEU A 8 50.93 7.23 8.51
CA LEU A 8 51.62 6.12 7.88
C LEU A 8 51.38 4.88 8.73
N LEU A 9 50.95 3.79 8.09
CA LEU A 9 51.00 2.46 8.68
C LEU A 9 52.44 2.26 9.17
N PRO A 10 52.69 2.00 10.46
CA PRO A 10 54.05 1.83 10.95
C PRO A 10 54.77 0.76 10.13
N PRO A 11 56.06 0.93 9.77
CA PRO A 11 56.78 -0.05 8.94
C PRO A 11 56.75 -1.48 9.50
N GLU A 12 56.68 -1.62 10.83
CA GLU A 12 56.54 -2.90 11.52
C GLU A 12 55.16 -3.55 11.27
N ASP A 13 54.10 -2.76 11.22
CA ASP A 13 52.73 -3.22 10.97
C ASP A 13 52.51 -3.56 9.49
N GLU A 14 53.12 -2.78 8.59
CA GLU A 14 53.14 -3.08 7.16
C GLU A 14 53.83 -4.41 6.89
N ASN A 15 54.98 -4.67 7.52
CA ASN A 15 55.70 -5.93 7.38
C ASN A 15 54.90 -7.11 7.96
N ARG A 16 54.20 -6.93 9.08
CA ARG A 16 53.31 -7.96 9.64
C ARG A 16 52.13 -8.26 8.73
N LEU A 17 51.49 -7.24 8.15
CA LEU A 17 50.38 -7.43 7.21
C LEU A 17 50.83 -8.10 5.91
N LYS A 18 52.03 -7.79 5.41
CA LYS A 18 52.64 -8.49 4.27
C LYS A 18 52.87 -9.97 4.59
N LEU A 19 53.40 -10.27 5.76
CA LEU A 19 53.58 -11.65 6.22
C LEU A 19 52.23 -12.40 6.29
N ILE A 20 51.20 -11.80 6.89
CA ILE A 20 49.84 -12.37 6.97
C ILE A 20 49.26 -12.59 5.56
N ALA A 21 49.46 -11.67 4.63
CA ALA A 21 49.00 -11.80 3.25
C ALA A 21 49.69 -12.94 2.46
N GLU A 22 50.85 -13.40 2.91
CA GLU A 22 51.61 -14.49 2.30
C GLU A 22 51.37 -15.84 2.99
N THR A 23 51.20 -15.86 4.32
CA THR A 23 51.22 -17.09 5.11
C THR A 23 49.88 -17.48 5.75
N ALA A 24 48.89 -16.59 5.81
CA ALA A 24 47.62 -16.84 6.51
C ALA A 24 46.53 -17.45 5.61
N SER A 25 45.42 -17.86 6.25
CA SER A 25 44.23 -18.40 5.59
C SER A 25 43.69 -17.46 4.50
N PRO A 26 42.93 -17.96 3.49
CA PRO A 26 42.42 -17.14 2.38
C PRO A 26 41.67 -15.89 2.84
N ILE A 27 40.94 -15.99 3.96
CA ILE A 27 40.15 -14.91 4.55
C ILE A 27 41.07 -13.85 5.16
N LEU A 28 42.04 -14.26 5.99
CA LEU A 28 43.00 -13.34 6.61
C LEU A 28 43.90 -12.67 5.56
N ARG A 29 44.25 -13.41 4.51
CA ARG A 29 44.97 -12.89 3.34
C ARG A 29 44.19 -11.79 2.64
N GLN A 30 42.92 -12.01 2.30
CA GLN A 30 42.06 -11.00 1.67
C GLN A 30 41.93 -9.74 2.55
N ARG A 31 41.78 -9.93 3.87
CA ARG A 31 41.70 -8.82 4.84
C ARG A 31 43.01 -8.03 4.90
N ALA A 32 44.15 -8.70 4.98
CA ALA A 32 45.47 -8.05 5.03
C ALA A 32 45.76 -7.26 3.75
N LEU A 33 45.46 -7.84 2.58
CA LEU A 33 45.57 -7.17 1.28
C LEU A 33 44.66 -5.94 1.18
N ALA A 34 43.46 -5.99 1.77
CA ALA A 34 42.55 -4.85 1.78
C ALA A 34 43.07 -3.67 2.61
N ILE A 35 43.81 -3.94 3.71
CA ILE A 35 44.45 -2.89 4.53
C ILE A 35 45.71 -2.35 3.84
N LEU A 36 46.51 -3.20 3.21
CA LEU A 36 47.71 -2.78 2.46
C LEU A 36 47.35 -1.91 1.25
N ALA A 37 46.35 -2.30 0.46
CA ALA A 37 45.86 -1.50 -0.67
C ALA A 37 45.35 -0.12 -0.21
N TRP A 38 44.71 -0.08 0.96
CA TRP A 38 44.28 1.16 1.59
C TRP A 38 45.45 2.00 2.11
N HIS A 39 46.58 1.40 2.47
CA HIS A 39 47.79 2.13 2.80
C HIS A 39 48.50 2.70 1.55
N GLU A 40 48.43 1.99 0.43
CA GLU A 40 49.06 2.38 -0.85
C GLU A 40 48.36 3.55 -1.56
N GLY A 41 47.07 3.77 -1.34
CA GLY A 41 46.35 4.81 -2.08
C GLY A 41 45.00 4.40 -2.64
N ALA A 42 44.72 3.09 -2.68
CA ALA A 42 43.58 2.58 -3.40
C ALA A 42 42.25 3.04 -2.77
N THR A 43 41.28 3.33 -3.64
CA THR A 43 39.89 3.57 -3.26
C THR A 43 39.21 2.26 -2.86
N ALA A 44 38.05 2.34 -2.19
CA ALA A 44 37.32 1.15 -1.74
C ALA A 44 36.86 0.28 -2.92
N ALA A 45 36.50 0.91 -4.05
CA ALA A 45 36.11 0.22 -5.28
C ALA A 45 37.29 -0.48 -5.98
N GLU A 46 38.48 0.13 -5.98
CA GLU A 46 39.70 -0.50 -6.53
C GLU A 46 40.18 -1.65 -5.65
N THR A 47 40.08 -1.49 -4.33
CA THR A 47 40.46 -2.53 -3.36
C THR A 47 39.52 -3.73 -3.43
N ALA A 48 38.22 -3.50 -3.57
CA ALA A 48 37.22 -4.55 -3.79
C ALA A 48 37.57 -5.44 -5.00
N LYS A 49 37.93 -4.81 -6.13
CA LYS A 49 38.37 -5.53 -7.34
C LYS A 49 39.65 -6.34 -7.16
N ARG A 50 40.58 -5.88 -6.30
CA ARG A 50 41.88 -6.54 -6.04
C ARG A 50 41.80 -7.67 -5.02
N THR A 51 40.77 -7.69 -4.18
CA THR A 51 40.66 -8.60 -3.02
C THR A 51 39.46 -9.55 -3.12
N GLU A 52 38.67 -9.45 -4.20
CA GLU A 52 37.42 -10.21 -4.40
C GLU A 52 36.37 -9.96 -3.30
N LEU A 53 36.49 -8.83 -2.58
CA LEU A 53 35.55 -8.38 -1.57
C LEU A 53 34.56 -7.36 -2.15
N SER A 54 33.37 -7.25 -1.56
CA SER A 54 32.45 -6.17 -1.87
C SER A 54 32.95 -4.81 -1.33
N VAL A 55 32.51 -3.72 -1.95
CA VAL A 55 32.86 -2.34 -1.51
C VAL A 55 32.46 -2.10 -0.04
N ASN A 56 31.31 -2.62 0.38
CA ASN A 56 30.83 -2.50 1.76
C ASN A 56 31.71 -3.27 2.76
N GLN A 57 32.17 -4.47 2.40
CA GLN A 57 33.10 -5.26 3.22
C GLN A 57 34.45 -4.57 3.35
N VAL A 58 34.98 -3.98 2.27
CA VAL A 58 36.22 -3.20 2.31
C VAL A 58 36.08 -1.99 3.24
N GLN A 59 35.00 -1.22 3.11
CA GLN A 59 34.74 -0.06 3.98
C GLN A 59 34.54 -0.46 5.45
N TYR A 60 33.90 -1.61 5.70
CA TYR A 60 33.77 -2.17 7.04
C TYR A 60 35.14 -2.55 7.62
N LEU A 61 35.98 -3.27 6.86
CA LEU A 61 37.32 -3.67 7.29
C LEU A 61 38.21 -2.46 7.60
N TRP A 62 38.16 -1.42 6.78
CA TRP A 62 38.92 -0.19 7.05
C TRP A 62 38.47 0.51 8.32
N ARG A 63 37.16 0.55 8.59
CA ARG A 63 36.62 1.07 9.84
C ARG A 63 37.07 0.23 11.04
N GLN A 64 37.00 -1.09 10.94
CA GLN A 64 37.45 -1.99 11.99
C GLN A 64 38.95 -1.86 12.24
N TYR A 65 39.78 -1.78 11.19
CA TYR A 65 41.22 -1.58 11.33
C TYR A 65 41.57 -0.24 11.98
N ARG A 66 40.86 0.85 11.65
CA ARG A 66 41.04 2.15 12.34
C ARG A 66 40.79 2.06 13.83
N GLN A 67 39.87 1.19 14.25
CA GLN A 67 39.47 1.06 15.65
C GLN A 67 40.35 0.06 16.41
N LYS A 68 40.77 -1.03 15.76
CA LYS A 68 41.40 -2.19 16.41
C LYS A 68 42.87 -2.41 16.01
N GLY A 69 43.37 -1.76 14.97
CA GLY A 69 44.73 -1.98 14.46
C GLY A 69 44.97 -3.45 14.07
N LEU A 70 46.18 -3.96 14.36
CA LEU A 70 46.56 -5.34 14.07
C LEU A 70 45.83 -6.39 14.92
N ASP A 71 45.16 -5.99 16.01
CA ASP A 71 44.37 -6.92 16.83
C ASP A 71 43.20 -7.53 16.03
N LEU A 72 42.84 -6.91 14.89
CA LEU A 72 41.93 -7.46 13.89
C LEU A 72 42.36 -8.84 13.35
N PHE A 73 43.65 -9.18 13.46
CA PHE A 73 44.25 -10.41 12.93
C PHE A 73 44.70 -11.40 14.03
N MET A 74 44.54 -11.04 15.30
CA MET A 74 45.09 -11.77 16.46
C MET A 74 44.14 -12.84 17.06
N VAL A 75 43.00 -13.15 16.41
CA VAL A 75 41.94 -13.99 17.02
C VAL A 75 41.69 -15.32 16.28
N GLU A 76 42.47 -15.65 15.25
CA GLU A 76 42.34 -16.93 14.55
C GLU A 76 43.66 -17.72 14.63
N ASP A 77 43.87 -18.44 15.74
CA ASP A 77 44.90 -19.49 15.84
C ASP A 77 44.46 -20.69 14.97
N ASP A 78 44.95 -20.73 13.73
CA ASP A 78 44.85 -21.89 12.83
C ASP A 78 45.88 -22.97 13.25
N ALA A 79 45.42 -23.98 13.99
CA ALA A 79 46.00 -25.32 13.91
C ALA A 79 45.14 -26.18 12.97
N PRO A 80 45.72 -26.93 12.01
CA PRO A 80 44.97 -27.48 10.89
C PRO A 80 44.10 -28.66 11.34
N ALA A 81 42.79 -28.45 11.42
CA ALA A 81 41.81 -29.51 11.64
C ALA A 81 41.42 -30.18 10.31
N GLN A 82 41.55 -31.50 10.28
CA GLN A 82 41.00 -32.39 9.24
C GLN A 82 39.51 -32.09 8.97
N PRO A 83 38.98 -32.38 7.76
CA PRO A 83 37.63 -31.97 7.39
C PRO A 83 36.58 -32.60 8.32
N ALA A 84 35.96 -31.77 9.15
CA ALA A 84 34.88 -32.15 10.05
C ALA A 84 33.52 -32.15 9.31
N PRO A 85 32.55 -32.97 9.73
CA PRO A 85 31.27 -33.13 9.06
C PRO A 85 30.40 -31.88 9.22
N ALA A 86 29.46 -31.67 8.30
CA ALA A 86 28.56 -30.52 8.21
C ALA A 86 28.13 -29.95 9.57
N GLU A 87 28.36 -28.64 9.75
CA GLU A 87 27.99 -27.91 10.97
C GLU A 87 26.49 -28.08 11.30
N PRO A 88 26.13 -28.36 12.56
CA PRO A 88 24.74 -28.26 13.00
C PRO A 88 24.26 -26.81 12.87
N PRO A 89 22.95 -26.59 12.67
CA PRO A 89 22.40 -25.25 12.46
C PRO A 89 22.79 -24.29 13.61
N PRO A 90 22.99 -22.99 13.32
CA PRO A 90 23.37 -22.01 14.34
C PRO A 90 22.33 -21.99 15.47
N ALA A 91 22.82 -21.84 16.70
CA ALA A 91 21.97 -21.73 17.89
C ALA A 91 20.89 -20.65 17.68
N PRO A 92 19.66 -20.86 18.21
CA PRO A 92 18.59 -19.88 18.07
C PRO A 92 19.02 -18.51 18.63
N ASP A 93 18.77 -17.46 17.87
CA ASP A 93 18.99 -16.08 18.31
C ASP A 93 17.93 -15.72 19.36
N ASP A 94 18.30 -15.81 20.64
CA ASP A 94 17.41 -15.56 21.79
C ASP A 94 16.98 -14.09 21.94
N ARG A 95 17.44 -13.16 21.08
CA ARG A 95 17.01 -11.76 21.09
C ARG A 95 15.57 -11.63 20.58
N ILE A 96 14.79 -10.78 21.26
CA ILE A 96 13.39 -10.50 20.88
C ILE A 96 13.35 -9.57 19.66
N GLY A 97 12.42 -9.79 18.72
CA GLY A 97 12.15 -8.84 17.64
C GLY A 97 11.48 -7.57 18.14
N LEU A 98 11.63 -6.45 17.42
CA LEU A 98 11.03 -5.17 17.82
C LEU A 98 9.49 -5.26 17.89
N GLU A 99 8.88 -5.98 16.95
CA GLU A 99 7.44 -6.20 16.88
C GLU A 99 6.94 -7.04 18.05
N ALA A 100 7.68 -8.11 18.38
CA ALA A 100 7.39 -8.96 19.54
C ALA A 100 7.53 -8.19 20.85
N LEU A 101 8.50 -7.27 20.93
CA LEU A 101 8.68 -6.39 22.06
C LEU A 101 7.50 -5.39 22.20
N CYS A 102 7.08 -4.75 21.10
CA CYS A 102 5.90 -3.88 21.09
C CYS A 102 4.63 -4.63 21.50
N GLN A 103 4.47 -5.88 21.06
CA GLN A 103 3.35 -6.74 21.44
C GLN A 103 3.38 -7.10 22.94
N GLN A 104 4.55 -7.49 23.46
CA GLN A 104 4.73 -7.83 24.88
C GLN A 104 4.33 -6.68 25.80
N TYR A 105 4.63 -5.45 25.38
CA TYR A 105 4.37 -4.24 26.15
C TYR A 105 3.08 -3.50 25.73
N GLN A 106 2.26 -4.12 24.88
CA GLN A 106 0.94 -3.61 24.46
C GLN A 106 0.99 -2.18 23.90
N VAL A 107 2.00 -1.89 23.07
CA VAL A 107 2.13 -0.60 22.41
C VAL A 107 0.91 -0.30 21.55
N ASP A 108 0.39 0.93 21.61
CA ASP A 108 -0.53 1.43 20.60
C ASP A 108 0.20 1.58 19.25
N VAL A 109 0.18 0.50 18.48
CA VAL A 109 0.86 0.42 17.18
C VAL A 109 0.25 1.40 16.18
N ALA A 110 -1.03 1.79 16.30
CA ALA A 110 -1.65 2.73 15.38
C ALA A 110 -1.09 4.14 15.58
N HIS A 111 -1.07 4.61 16.83
CA HIS A 111 -0.42 5.87 17.20
C HIS A 111 1.08 5.86 16.86
N ALA A 112 1.80 4.80 17.25
CA ALA A 112 3.23 4.70 17.05
C ALA A 112 3.63 4.70 15.56
N ARG A 113 2.87 4.02 14.69
CA ARG A 113 3.10 4.03 13.23
C ARG A 113 2.77 5.38 12.60
N HIS A 114 1.71 6.04 13.05
CA HIS A 114 1.34 7.34 12.53
C HIS A 114 2.40 8.41 12.90
N VAL A 115 2.85 8.42 14.15
CA VAL A 115 4.02 9.22 14.60
C VAL A 115 5.26 8.88 13.78
N GLY A 116 5.51 7.59 13.49
CA GLY A 116 6.63 7.16 12.64
C GLY A 116 6.54 7.72 11.21
N SER A 117 5.37 7.70 10.59
CA SER A 117 5.13 8.27 9.27
C SER A 117 5.37 9.79 9.24
N LEU A 118 4.84 10.51 10.23
CA LEU A 118 5.06 11.95 10.38
C LEU A 118 6.55 12.27 10.60
N ALA A 119 7.23 11.48 11.44
CA ALA A 119 8.66 11.64 11.72
C ALA A 119 9.50 11.39 10.47
N ALA A 120 9.17 10.38 9.66
CA ALA A 120 9.84 10.07 8.41
C ALA A 120 9.66 11.19 7.37
N GLN A 121 8.45 11.75 7.23
CA GLN A 121 8.19 12.89 6.34
C GLN A 121 9.01 14.13 6.75
N ILE A 122 9.05 14.42 8.06
CA ILE A 122 9.85 15.53 8.58
C ILE A 122 11.35 15.27 8.33
N PHE A 123 11.83 14.05 8.59
CA PHE A 123 13.22 13.66 8.32
C PHE A 123 13.58 13.87 6.84
N ASP A 124 12.80 13.28 5.94
CA ASP A 124 13.08 13.32 4.50
C ASP A 124 13.08 14.77 3.97
N ALA A 125 12.12 15.60 4.40
CA ALA A 125 12.05 17.00 3.99
C ALA A 125 13.17 17.87 4.59
N THR A 126 13.71 17.50 5.75
CA THR A 126 14.69 18.32 6.49
C THR A 126 16.12 17.78 6.42
N GLN A 127 16.43 16.92 5.45
CA GLN A 127 17.76 16.32 5.25
C GLN A 127 18.89 17.36 5.22
N THR A 128 18.67 18.50 4.57
CA THR A 128 19.65 19.60 4.48
C THR A 128 19.88 20.32 5.82
N VAL A 129 18.90 20.24 6.73
CA VAL A 129 18.92 20.81 8.08
C VAL A 129 19.60 19.86 9.06
N HIS A 130 19.11 18.62 9.19
CA HIS A 130 19.59 17.68 10.20
C HIS A 130 20.88 16.94 9.80
N ARG A 131 21.13 16.78 8.48
CA ARG A 131 22.36 16.17 7.90
C ARG A 131 22.71 14.78 8.43
N LEU A 132 21.72 14.04 8.92
CA LEU A 132 21.88 12.66 9.36
C LEU A 132 22.03 11.74 8.14
N PRO A 133 22.80 10.65 8.24
CA PRO A 133 22.94 9.71 7.15
C PRO A 133 21.63 8.91 6.94
N PRO A 134 21.36 8.39 5.72
CA PRO A 134 20.10 7.71 5.41
C PRO A 134 19.76 6.51 6.31
N ASN A 135 20.76 5.85 6.87
CA ASN A 135 20.57 4.72 7.79
C ASN A 135 19.97 5.12 9.15
N MET A 136 19.87 6.42 9.46
CA MET A 136 19.19 6.90 10.68
C MET A 136 17.67 6.95 10.51
N ARG A 137 17.15 6.91 9.28
CA ARG A 137 15.71 6.93 9.02
C ARG A 137 14.99 5.67 9.54
N PRO A 138 15.45 4.44 9.27
CA PRO A 138 14.87 3.25 9.90
C PRO A 138 14.98 3.25 11.43
N LEU A 139 16.04 3.84 11.98
CA LEU A 139 16.22 3.97 13.44
C LEU A 139 15.23 4.96 14.04
N LEU A 140 14.88 6.04 13.33
CA LEU A 140 13.82 6.97 13.71
C LEU A 140 12.43 6.31 13.71
N GLU A 141 12.15 5.51 12.68
CA GLU A 141 10.90 4.74 12.58
C GLU A 141 10.80 3.73 13.72
N ALA A 142 11.88 3.02 14.02
CA ALA A 142 11.96 2.15 15.19
C ALA A 142 11.77 2.91 16.51
N ALA A 143 12.37 4.11 16.64
CA ALA A 143 12.18 4.98 17.81
C ALA A 143 10.71 5.40 17.98
N ALA A 144 10.01 5.71 16.89
CA ALA A 144 8.58 5.99 16.92
C ALA A 144 7.75 4.77 17.33
N LEU A 145 8.13 3.56 16.92
CA LEU A 145 7.45 2.34 17.36
C LEU A 145 7.53 2.10 18.88
N VAL A 146 8.62 2.52 19.53
CA VAL A 146 8.85 2.23 20.96
C VAL A 146 8.75 3.43 21.89
N HIS A 147 8.47 4.64 21.39
CA HIS A 147 8.49 5.86 22.22
C HIS A 147 7.52 5.80 23.42
N ASN A 148 6.40 5.09 23.27
CA ASN A 148 5.40 4.84 24.31
C ASN A 148 5.39 3.39 24.83
N ILE A 149 6.51 2.66 24.69
CA ILE A 149 6.60 1.23 25.09
C ILE A 149 6.20 0.95 26.53
N ALA A 150 6.35 1.90 27.45
CA ALA A 150 5.96 1.71 28.84
C ALA A 150 4.66 2.42 29.24
N TYR A 151 3.85 2.88 28.27
CA TYR A 151 2.65 3.65 28.57
C TYR A 151 1.65 2.85 29.41
N GLU A 152 1.38 1.60 29.07
CA GLU A 152 0.45 0.73 29.82
C GLU A 152 0.96 0.36 31.23
N ILE A 153 2.27 0.43 31.48
CA ILE A 153 2.88 0.05 32.76
C ILE A 153 2.97 1.24 33.72
N ASP A 154 3.43 2.39 33.22
CA ASP A 154 3.69 3.58 34.04
C ASP A 154 3.38 4.84 33.21
N PRO A 155 2.10 5.16 32.96
CA PRO A 155 1.73 6.36 32.20
C PRO A 155 2.40 7.66 32.67
N PRO A 156 2.58 7.96 33.99
CA PRO A 156 3.24 9.19 34.39
C PRO A 156 4.75 9.20 34.08
N ASN A 157 5.42 8.04 34.03
CA ASN A 157 6.86 7.93 33.82
C ASN A 157 7.28 7.08 32.61
N HIS A 158 6.39 6.85 31.64
CA HIS A 158 6.61 5.93 30.53
C HIS A 158 7.90 6.20 29.72
N HIS A 159 8.27 7.46 29.48
CA HIS A 159 9.57 7.81 28.88
C HIS A 159 10.80 7.21 29.61
N LEU A 160 10.83 7.20 30.95
CA LEU A 160 11.94 6.64 31.74
C LEU A 160 11.86 5.12 31.83
N ARG A 161 10.65 4.59 32.06
CA ARG A 161 10.43 3.13 32.09
C ARG A 161 10.70 2.49 30.74
N GLY A 162 10.31 3.14 29.65
CA GLY A 162 10.54 2.70 28.29
C GLY A 162 12.02 2.69 27.94
N ARG A 163 12.76 3.74 28.33
CA ARG A 163 14.23 3.75 28.28
C ARG A 163 14.83 2.53 28.99
N ASP A 164 14.40 2.24 30.21
CA ASP A 164 14.93 1.12 31.00
C ASP A 164 14.60 -0.25 30.37
N ILE A 165 13.42 -0.41 29.79
CA ILE A 165 13.03 -1.61 29.02
C ILE A 165 13.97 -1.81 27.83
N LEU A 166 14.18 -0.76 27.03
CA LEU A 166 15.05 -0.82 25.85
C LEU A 166 16.52 -1.08 26.22
N LEU A 167 16.97 -0.61 27.38
CA LEU A 167 18.34 -0.87 27.85
C LEU A 167 18.52 -2.28 28.42
N SER A 168 17.50 -2.85 29.05
CA SER A 168 17.57 -4.19 29.64
C SER A 168 17.25 -5.31 28.64
N THR A 169 16.63 -4.98 27.50
CA THR A 169 16.16 -5.98 26.53
C THR A 169 17.01 -5.97 25.26
N PRO A 170 17.76 -7.04 24.96
CA PRO A 170 18.43 -7.20 23.67
C PRO A 170 17.42 -7.34 22.52
N ILE A 171 17.48 -6.45 21.54
CA ILE A 171 16.56 -6.43 20.39
C ILE A 171 17.29 -6.96 19.16
N ARG A 172 16.68 -7.93 18.46
CA ARG A 172 17.21 -8.48 17.22
C ARG A 172 17.31 -7.38 16.16
N GLY A 173 18.44 -7.34 15.44
CA GLY A 173 18.66 -6.36 14.37
C GLY A 173 19.18 -5.00 14.81
N PHE A 174 19.36 -4.75 16.12
CA PHE A 174 19.93 -3.52 16.65
C PHE A 174 21.24 -3.79 17.39
N SER A 175 22.26 -2.98 17.10
CA SER A 175 23.48 -2.90 17.89
C SER A 175 23.20 -2.29 19.27
N GLU A 176 24.14 -2.43 20.21
CA GLU A 176 24.00 -1.79 21.53
C GLU A 176 23.86 -0.26 21.43
N ASP A 177 24.61 0.36 20.52
CA ASP A 177 24.57 1.80 20.34
C ASP A 177 23.24 2.26 19.73
N GLU A 178 22.70 1.55 18.74
CA GLU A 178 21.36 1.82 18.22
C GLU A 178 20.30 1.65 19.31
N ARG A 179 20.44 0.64 20.18
CA ARG A 179 19.55 0.44 21.33
C ARG A 179 19.65 1.57 22.35
N ARG A 180 20.84 2.10 22.60
CA ARG A 180 21.06 3.30 23.43
C ARG A 180 20.43 4.53 22.79
N ILE A 181 20.49 4.67 21.46
CA ILE A 181 19.80 5.75 20.74
C ILE A 181 18.28 5.63 20.90
N LEU A 182 17.70 4.43 20.70
CA LEU A 182 16.26 4.17 20.95
C LEU A 182 15.85 4.51 22.39
N ALA A 183 16.71 4.18 23.36
CA ALA A 183 16.49 4.52 24.76
C ALA A 183 16.56 6.04 25.01
N CYS A 184 17.49 6.75 24.36
CA CYS A 184 17.57 8.21 24.43
C CYS A 184 16.34 8.88 23.81
N THR A 185 15.92 8.47 22.61
CA THR A 185 14.72 9.03 21.95
C THR A 185 13.46 8.79 22.78
N THR A 186 13.35 7.60 23.39
CA THR A 186 12.25 7.26 24.31
C THR A 186 12.29 8.11 25.58
N SER A 187 13.47 8.39 26.16
CA SER A 187 13.58 9.27 27.33
C SER A 187 13.25 10.72 26.98
N PHE A 188 13.68 11.17 25.80
CA PHE A 188 13.65 12.57 25.39
C PHE A 188 12.38 12.98 24.64
N HIS A 189 11.44 12.08 24.31
CA HIS A 189 10.25 12.47 23.54
C HIS A 189 9.25 13.35 24.30
N ARG A 190 9.34 13.45 25.63
CA ARG A 190 8.45 14.31 26.45
C ARG A 190 9.15 15.01 27.59
N LYS A 191 8.43 15.94 28.23
CA LYS A 191 8.93 16.84 29.29
C LYS A 191 10.14 17.66 28.79
N LYS A 192 10.75 18.39 29.72
CA LYS A 192 11.96 19.17 29.47
C LYS A 192 13.15 18.23 29.34
N VAL A 193 13.83 18.31 28.20
CA VAL A 193 15.03 17.51 27.93
C VAL A 193 16.25 18.15 28.59
N ASN A 194 16.97 17.34 29.38
CA ASN A 194 18.26 17.68 29.96
C ASN A 194 19.27 16.57 29.62
N PRO A 195 19.91 16.62 28.44
CA PRO A 195 20.76 15.53 27.96
C PRO A 195 21.92 15.22 28.91
N GLU A 196 22.45 16.26 29.56
CA GLU A 196 23.58 16.14 30.50
C GLU A 196 23.26 15.34 31.76
N ALA A 197 21.98 15.22 32.10
CA ALA A 197 21.52 14.44 33.24
C ALA A 197 21.12 13.00 32.87
N GLU A 198 21.21 12.60 31.59
CA GLU A 198 20.80 11.27 31.12
C GLU A 198 22.03 10.35 30.95
N PRO A 199 22.23 9.34 31.81
CA PRO A 199 23.43 8.51 31.78
C PRO A 199 23.61 7.72 30.48
N VAL A 200 22.53 7.20 29.89
CA VAL A 200 22.61 6.47 28.61
C VAL A 200 23.10 7.37 27.48
N TYR A 201 22.67 8.63 27.48
CA TYR A 201 23.14 9.62 26.52
C TYR A 201 24.62 9.91 26.72
N MET A 202 25.07 10.06 27.97
CA MET A 202 26.49 10.28 28.27
C MET A 202 27.41 9.11 27.95
N ALA A 203 26.86 7.89 27.89
CA ALA A 203 27.59 6.71 27.47
C ALA A 203 27.76 6.60 25.94
N LEU A 204 27.01 7.38 25.15
CA LEU A 204 27.15 7.37 23.69
C LEU A 204 28.41 8.11 23.22
N PRO A 205 29.08 7.62 22.16
CA PRO A 205 30.08 8.40 21.43
C PRO A 205 29.56 9.78 21.03
N GLU A 206 30.44 10.78 20.92
CA GLU A 206 30.03 12.17 20.65
C GLU A 206 29.19 12.33 19.38
N ASP A 207 29.55 11.63 18.30
CA ASP A 207 28.78 11.68 17.04
C ASP A 207 27.36 11.11 17.24
N LEU A 208 27.24 9.97 17.95
CA LEU A 208 25.95 9.34 18.22
C LEU A 208 25.09 10.10 19.23
N ARG A 209 25.71 10.90 20.11
CA ARG A 209 24.99 11.86 20.97
C ARG A 209 24.27 12.91 20.12
N ARG A 210 24.95 13.47 19.12
CA ARG A 210 24.32 14.45 18.20
C ARG A 210 23.19 13.81 17.42
N ASP A 211 23.40 12.60 16.91
CA ASP A 211 22.37 11.85 16.17
C ASP A 211 21.15 11.56 17.05
N ALA A 212 21.35 11.10 18.29
CA ALA A 212 20.27 10.84 19.23
C ALA A 212 19.43 12.09 19.53
N LEU A 213 20.05 13.27 19.68
CA LEU A 213 19.33 14.53 19.89
C LEU A 213 18.56 14.97 18.64
N ALA A 214 19.15 14.83 17.47
CA ALA A 214 18.49 15.16 16.21
C ALA A 214 17.27 14.29 15.95
N LEU A 215 17.39 12.97 16.15
CA LEU A 215 16.28 12.02 16.06
C LEU A 215 15.19 12.32 17.09
N SER A 216 15.58 12.62 18.34
CA SER A 216 14.64 13.00 19.40
C SER A 216 13.89 14.28 19.06
N ALA A 217 14.56 15.28 18.46
CA ALA A 217 13.94 16.54 18.08
C ALA A 217 12.86 16.34 17.00
N ILE A 218 13.14 15.54 15.97
CA ILE A 218 12.19 15.20 14.91
C ILE A 218 11.00 14.41 15.50
N LEU A 219 11.30 13.37 16.29
CA LEU A 219 10.27 12.53 16.91
C LEU A 219 9.31 13.32 17.80
N ARG A 220 9.81 14.30 18.56
CA ARG A 220 8.98 15.16 19.40
C ARG A 220 7.97 16.00 18.62
N VAL A 221 8.37 16.52 17.46
CA VAL A 221 7.46 17.28 16.59
C VAL A 221 6.39 16.34 16.04
N ALA A 222 6.79 15.17 15.54
CA ALA A 222 5.88 14.15 15.03
C ALA A 222 4.88 13.63 16.08
N ASP A 223 5.35 13.35 17.30
CA ASP A 223 4.52 12.94 18.45
C ASP A 223 3.60 14.08 18.95
N GLY A 224 3.92 15.35 18.64
CA GLY A 224 3.00 16.45 18.86
C GLY A 224 1.89 16.53 17.81
N LEU A 225 2.20 16.12 16.58
CA LEU A 225 1.27 16.10 15.45
C LEU A 225 0.21 14.99 15.56
N ASP A 226 0.33 14.06 16.51
CA ASP A 226 -0.73 13.11 16.88
C ASP A 226 -1.02 13.15 18.39
N HIS A 227 -1.02 14.35 18.98
CA HIS A 227 -1.34 14.51 20.40
C HIS A 227 -2.75 14.04 20.74
N SER A 228 -3.71 14.29 19.84
CA SER A 228 -5.08 13.83 19.92
C SER A 228 -5.20 12.31 19.86
N GLN A 229 -4.16 11.61 19.37
CA GLN A 229 -4.14 10.16 19.11
C GLN A 229 -5.30 9.70 18.24
N THR A 230 -5.79 10.57 17.36
CA THR A 230 -6.86 10.26 16.42
C THR A 230 -6.34 9.81 15.06
N GLN A 231 -5.03 9.93 14.82
CA GLN A 231 -4.37 9.69 13.53
C GLN A 231 -5.02 10.47 12.38
N SER A 232 -5.67 11.60 12.70
CA SER A 232 -6.43 12.41 11.76
C SER A 232 -5.62 13.57 11.18
N THR A 233 -4.51 13.95 11.83
CA THR A 233 -3.64 15.05 11.44
C THR A 233 -2.58 14.56 10.46
N VAL A 234 -2.50 15.18 9.29
CA VAL A 234 -1.55 14.86 8.22
C VAL A 234 -0.75 16.10 7.84
N ILE A 235 0.45 15.91 7.31
CA ILE A 235 1.27 16.99 6.77
C ILE A 235 0.86 17.21 5.31
N ASP A 236 0.29 18.37 5.01
CA ASP A 236 -0.07 18.76 3.63
C ASP A 236 1.15 19.30 2.88
N ALA A 237 1.98 20.06 3.60
CA ALA A 237 3.16 20.71 3.02
C ALA A 237 4.26 20.93 4.06
N LEU A 238 5.49 20.82 3.59
CA LEU A 238 6.72 21.16 4.30
C LEU A 238 7.50 22.17 3.45
N HIS A 239 7.55 23.42 3.89
CA HIS A 239 8.29 24.47 3.21
C HIS A 239 9.57 24.78 3.96
N LEU A 240 10.71 24.61 3.30
CA LEU A 240 12.01 24.99 3.84
C LEU A 240 12.39 26.38 3.34
N ASN A 241 12.45 27.32 4.28
CA ASN A 241 13.03 28.65 4.07
C ASN A 241 14.43 28.70 4.69
N ALA A 242 15.16 29.81 4.48
CA ALA A 242 16.54 29.95 4.97
C ALA A 242 16.66 29.72 6.49
N ASP A 243 15.69 30.19 7.28
CA ASP A 243 15.74 30.20 8.75
C ASP A 243 14.57 29.48 9.44
N GLU A 244 13.62 28.94 8.65
CA GLU A 244 12.39 28.31 9.17
C GLU A 244 11.94 27.12 8.30
N VAL A 245 11.57 26.01 8.94
CA VAL A 245 10.80 24.91 8.37
C VAL A 245 9.32 25.13 8.74
N GLU A 246 8.49 25.43 7.75
CA GLU A 246 7.05 25.52 7.93
C GLU A 246 6.40 24.16 7.67
N VAL A 247 5.67 23.65 8.67
CA VAL A 247 4.87 22.42 8.60
C VAL A 247 3.39 22.82 8.56
N VAL A 248 2.73 22.58 7.44
CA VAL A 248 1.30 22.83 7.26
C VAL A 248 0.56 21.52 7.43
N VAL A 249 -0.40 21.48 8.33
CA VAL A 249 -1.15 20.25 8.65
C VAL A 249 -2.66 20.40 8.46
N SER A 250 -3.31 19.35 7.97
CA SER A 250 -4.78 19.26 7.90
C SER A 250 -5.28 18.03 8.65
N GLY A 251 -6.57 18.01 8.95
CA GLY A 251 -7.18 16.95 9.76
C GLY A 251 -8.20 17.48 10.75
N ALA A 252 -9.03 16.58 11.27
CA ALA A 252 -10.08 16.93 12.22
C ALA A 252 -9.52 17.57 13.51
N HIS A 253 -8.31 17.17 13.93
CA HIS A 253 -7.63 17.68 15.14
C HIS A 253 -6.36 18.48 14.83
N ALA A 254 -6.12 18.82 13.57
CA ALA A 254 -4.87 19.41 13.12
C ALA A 254 -4.52 20.74 13.79
N ALA A 255 -5.52 21.53 14.20
CA ALA A 255 -5.28 22.78 14.94
C ALA A 255 -4.76 22.53 16.37
N GLU A 256 -5.33 21.54 17.07
CA GLU A 256 -4.88 21.14 18.40
C GLU A 256 -3.50 20.49 18.33
N ASP A 257 -3.34 19.53 17.42
CA ASP A 257 -2.10 18.79 17.21
C ASP A 257 -0.97 19.73 16.76
N ALA A 258 -1.23 20.70 15.86
CA ALA A 258 -0.25 21.72 15.48
C ALA A 258 0.21 22.54 16.69
N THR A 259 -0.71 22.92 17.57
CA THR A 259 -0.38 23.66 18.80
C THR A 259 0.53 22.85 19.71
N GLN A 260 0.31 21.55 19.80
CA GLN A 260 1.09 20.64 20.65
C GLN A 260 2.45 20.31 20.04
N ALA A 261 2.52 20.06 18.73
CA ALA A 261 3.75 19.95 17.98
C ALA A 261 4.63 21.19 18.12
N GLN A 262 4.04 22.39 18.02
CA GLN A 262 4.77 23.64 18.21
C GLN A 262 5.37 23.76 19.63
N LYS A 263 4.66 23.28 20.66
CA LYS A 263 5.19 23.23 22.05
C LYS A 263 6.31 22.20 22.20
N LYS A 264 6.19 21.04 21.56
CA LYS A 264 7.19 19.95 21.61
C LYS A 264 8.43 20.23 20.73
N ALA A 265 8.40 21.25 19.89
CA ALA A 265 9.53 21.73 19.10
C ALA A 265 10.65 22.43 19.92
N ASP A 266 10.55 22.47 21.24
CA ASP A 266 11.55 23.08 22.12
C ASP A 266 12.94 22.43 22.02
N LEU A 267 13.01 21.13 21.74
CA LEU A 267 14.28 20.45 21.48
C LEU A 267 14.80 20.76 20.08
N TRP A 268 13.92 20.85 19.08
CA TRP A 268 14.29 21.23 17.70
C TRP A 268 15.07 22.54 17.68
N ALA A 269 14.55 23.57 18.34
CA ALA A 269 15.18 24.89 18.41
C ALA A 269 16.55 24.90 19.11
N LYS A 270 16.88 23.87 19.90
CA LYS A 270 18.19 23.72 20.56
C LYS A 270 19.19 22.94 19.72
N VAL A 271 18.70 22.04 18.86
CA VAL A 271 19.53 21.09 18.12
C VAL A 271 19.83 21.61 16.71
N PHE A 272 18.87 22.27 16.07
CA PHE A 272 19.00 22.74 14.70
C PHE A 272 19.10 24.26 14.62
N PRO A 273 19.84 24.79 13.63
CA PRO A 273 19.96 26.23 13.41
C PRO A 273 18.70 26.86 12.79
N VAL A 274 17.79 26.02 12.27
CA VAL A 274 16.56 26.43 11.60
C VAL A 274 15.38 26.18 12.54
N THR A 275 14.50 27.18 12.69
CA THR A 275 13.31 27.05 13.53
C THR A 275 12.23 26.20 12.85
N VAL A 276 11.30 25.61 13.60
CA VAL A 276 10.15 24.91 13.03
C VAL A 276 8.85 25.60 13.44
N ARG A 277 8.02 25.93 12.44
CA ARG A 277 6.70 26.51 12.63
C ARG A 277 5.64 25.53 12.16
N VAL A 278 4.79 25.10 13.08
CA VAL A 278 3.68 24.18 12.78
C VAL A 278 2.37 24.95 12.80
N ARG A 279 1.60 24.88 11.72
CA ARG A 279 0.29 25.54 11.65
C ARG A 279 -0.75 24.67 10.95
N PRO A 280 -2.02 24.72 11.36
CA PRO A 280 -3.09 24.13 10.59
C PRO A 280 -3.25 24.84 9.24
N ALA A 281 -3.70 24.11 8.23
CA ALA A 281 -4.25 24.70 7.03
C ALA A 281 -5.48 25.55 7.41
N LEU A 282 -5.61 26.75 6.84
CA LEU A 282 -6.77 27.61 7.11
C LEU A 282 -8.04 26.91 6.60
N PRO A 283 -9.13 26.89 7.38
CA PRO A 283 -10.41 26.38 6.89
C PRO A 283 -10.97 27.36 5.85
N GLU A 284 -10.95 26.97 4.58
CA GLU A 284 -11.68 27.68 3.53
C GLU A 284 -13.20 27.53 3.77
N PRO A 285 -13.99 28.61 3.66
CA PRO A 285 -15.42 28.55 3.91
C PRO A 285 -16.12 27.72 2.84
N SER A 286 -16.98 26.81 3.30
CA SER A 286 -17.86 25.99 2.49
C SER A 286 -18.72 26.83 1.53
N GLN A 287 -18.48 26.74 0.21
CA GLN A 287 -19.53 26.90 -0.81
C GLN A 287 -19.25 26.05 -2.05
N ASN A 288 -20.27 25.29 -2.43
CA ASN A 288 -20.49 24.85 -3.80
C ASN A 288 -20.36 26.04 -4.76
N SER A 289 -19.36 26.03 -5.62
CA SER A 289 -19.58 26.35 -7.04
C SER A 289 -18.44 25.79 -7.88
N ASP A 290 -18.90 25.27 -9.01
CA ASP A 290 -18.22 24.46 -9.98
C ASP A 290 -17.19 25.26 -10.82
N SER A 291 -16.31 24.51 -11.49
CA SER A 291 -15.72 24.91 -12.78
C SER A 291 -14.99 26.27 -12.87
N ALA A 292 -13.67 26.27 -12.60
CA ALA A 292 -12.74 27.13 -13.35
C ALA A 292 -11.24 26.72 -13.31
N LEU A 293 -10.79 25.88 -12.36
CA LEU A 293 -9.35 25.55 -12.24
C LEU A 293 -8.95 24.14 -12.72
N ARG A 294 -9.91 23.31 -13.14
CA ARG A 294 -9.61 21.99 -13.71
C ARG A 294 -8.89 22.01 -15.09
N PRO A 295 -9.08 22.96 -16.01
CA PRO A 295 -8.41 22.90 -17.32
C PRO A 295 -6.94 23.34 -17.30
N LEU A 296 -6.53 24.18 -16.33
CA LEU A 296 -5.16 24.70 -16.29
C LEU A 296 -4.16 23.69 -15.68
N ILE A 297 -4.59 22.92 -14.68
CA ILE A 297 -3.78 21.85 -14.09
C ILE A 297 -3.67 20.67 -15.07
N LEU A 298 -4.71 20.38 -15.87
CA LEU A 298 -4.65 19.34 -16.91
C LEU A 298 -3.81 19.74 -18.13
N GLN A 299 -3.60 21.03 -18.40
CA GLN A 299 -2.67 21.49 -19.45
C GLN A 299 -1.22 21.65 -18.97
N GLN A 300 -0.97 21.84 -17.67
CA GLN A 300 0.38 21.89 -17.11
C GLN A 300 0.94 20.52 -16.73
N ILE A 301 0.09 19.51 -16.53
CA ILE A 301 0.49 18.08 -16.49
C ILE A 301 0.58 17.53 -17.93
N GLY A 302 1.13 18.35 -18.82
CA GLY A 302 1.28 18.10 -20.24
C GLY A 302 2.69 18.44 -20.73
N ALA A 303 3.72 18.34 -19.89
CA ALA A 303 5.11 18.35 -20.32
C ALA A 303 6.02 17.89 -19.16
N HIS A 304 6.63 16.73 -19.35
CA HIS A 304 7.76 16.21 -18.56
C HIS A 304 7.48 15.82 -17.11
N VAL A 305 6.85 14.66 -16.93
CA VAL A 305 7.52 13.62 -16.15
C VAL A 305 7.68 12.42 -17.06
N GLY A 306 8.89 12.26 -17.59
CA GLY A 306 9.31 10.95 -18.09
C GLY A 306 9.41 10.04 -16.88
N LEU A 307 8.33 9.31 -16.62
CA LEU A 307 8.27 8.32 -15.57
C LEU A 307 9.16 7.15 -16.00
N ASP A 308 10.36 7.06 -15.43
CA ASP A 308 11.13 5.82 -15.44
C ASP A 308 10.51 4.87 -14.39
N GLN A 309 9.27 4.43 -14.63
CA GLN A 309 8.35 3.73 -13.69
C GLN A 309 7.78 2.40 -14.22
N THR A 310 8.23 1.89 -15.36
CA THR A 310 7.48 0.86 -16.09
C THR A 310 7.64 -0.57 -15.56
N VAL A 311 8.48 -0.82 -14.56
CA VAL A 311 8.87 -2.19 -14.22
C VAL A 311 8.01 -2.83 -13.12
N SER A 312 7.60 -2.12 -12.06
CA SER A 312 6.91 -2.77 -10.92
C SER A 312 5.37 -2.89 -11.04
N VAL A 313 4.66 -1.80 -11.39
CA VAL A 313 3.18 -1.80 -11.50
C VAL A 313 2.71 -2.62 -12.71
N VAL A 314 3.42 -2.52 -13.84
CA VAL A 314 3.12 -3.33 -15.03
C VAL A 314 3.32 -4.81 -14.74
N ARG A 315 4.38 -5.20 -14.02
CA ARG A 315 4.61 -6.60 -13.62
C ARG A 315 3.52 -7.14 -12.70
N ALA A 316 3.12 -6.38 -11.67
CA ALA A 316 2.00 -6.78 -10.81
C ALA A 316 0.67 -6.85 -11.58
N GLY A 317 0.44 -5.89 -12.49
CA GLY A 317 -0.66 -5.93 -13.44
C GLY A 317 -0.65 -7.17 -14.32
N ARG A 318 0.53 -7.61 -14.78
CA ARG A 318 0.69 -8.84 -15.58
C ARG A 318 0.35 -10.11 -14.79
N LEU A 319 0.82 -10.21 -13.54
CA LEU A 319 0.46 -11.32 -12.65
C LEU A 319 -1.05 -11.34 -12.37
N PHE A 320 -1.63 -10.19 -12.06
CA PHE A 320 -3.07 -10.06 -11.82
C PHE A 320 -3.90 -10.42 -13.05
N ALA A 321 -3.48 -9.97 -14.24
CA ALA A 321 -4.11 -10.33 -15.51
C ALA A 321 -4.02 -11.84 -15.75
N SER A 322 -2.88 -12.48 -15.47
CA SER A 322 -2.73 -13.93 -15.64
C SER A 322 -3.66 -14.72 -14.71
N GLN A 323 -3.68 -14.38 -13.42
CA GLN A 323 -4.54 -15.07 -12.46
C GLN A 323 -6.03 -14.85 -12.74
N THR A 324 -6.40 -13.64 -13.17
CA THR A 324 -7.79 -13.33 -13.55
C THR A 324 -8.17 -14.10 -14.82
N LEU A 325 -7.28 -14.18 -15.81
CA LEU A 325 -7.49 -14.97 -17.02
C LEU A 325 -7.75 -16.45 -16.69
N GLU A 326 -6.98 -17.05 -15.78
CA GLU A 326 -7.20 -18.43 -15.33
C GLU A 326 -8.58 -18.63 -14.67
N ARG A 327 -9.00 -17.69 -13.81
CA ARG A 327 -10.35 -17.73 -13.20
C ARG A 327 -11.45 -17.64 -14.25
N VAL A 328 -11.32 -16.73 -15.23
CA VAL A 328 -12.27 -16.62 -16.34
C VAL A 328 -12.33 -17.92 -17.14
N GLU A 329 -11.18 -18.55 -17.43
CA GLU A 329 -11.12 -19.84 -18.14
C GLU A 329 -11.77 -20.99 -17.34
N VAL A 330 -11.63 -21.00 -16.00
CA VAL A 330 -12.34 -21.97 -15.14
C VAL A 330 -13.84 -21.74 -15.22
N LEU A 331 -14.31 -20.52 -14.97
CA LEU A 331 -15.73 -20.18 -14.96
C LEU A 331 -16.39 -20.40 -16.32
N LEU A 332 -15.71 -20.05 -17.42
CA LEU A 332 -16.18 -20.31 -18.77
C LEU A 332 -16.32 -21.81 -19.05
N ARG A 333 -15.41 -22.66 -18.55
CA ARG A 333 -15.55 -24.13 -18.66
C ARG A 333 -16.76 -24.66 -17.89
N HIS A 334 -17.09 -24.09 -16.73
CA HIS A 334 -18.31 -24.44 -16.00
C HIS A 334 -19.55 -24.03 -16.77
N LEU A 335 -19.56 -22.82 -17.34
CA LEU A 335 -20.65 -22.35 -18.19
C LEU A 335 -20.86 -23.26 -19.42
N GLN A 336 -19.78 -23.67 -20.09
CA GLN A 336 -19.84 -24.61 -21.21
C GLN A 336 -20.37 -26.01 -20.84
N ARG A 337 -20.36 -26.37 -19.56
CA ARG A 337 -20.96 -27.60 -19.03
C ARG A 337 -22.44 -27.42 -18.64
N GLY A 338 -23.00 -26.24 -18.85
CA GLY A 338 -24.40 -25.91 -18.58
C GLY A 338 -24.67 -25.31 -17.20
N ASP A 339 -23.63 -24.99 -16.41
CA ASP A 339 -23.80 -24.33 -15.12
C ASP A 339 -24.02 -22.83 -15.32
N LEU A 340 -25.28 -22.40 -15.34
CA LEU A 340 -25.64 -20.99 -15.53
C LEU A 340 -25.38 -20.14 -14.28
N HIS A 341 -25.27 -20.74 -13.10
CA HIS A 341 -25.08 -20.01 -11.84
C HIS A 341 -23.72 -19.31 -11.76
N VAL A 342 -22.76 -19.69 -12.61
CA VAL A 342 -21.45 -19.04 -12.68
C VAL A 342 -21.48 -17.71 -13.45
N LEU A 343 -22.56 -17.37 -14.17
CA LEU A 343 -22.64 -16.16 -15.00
C LEU A 343 -22.37 -14.86 -14.24
N PRO A 344 -22.92 -14.62 -13.03
CA PRO A 344 -22.60 -13.43 -12.25
C PRO A 344 -21.11 -13.32 -11.94
N SER A 345 -20.49 -14.42 -11.51
CA SER A 345 -19.05 -14.49 -11.21
C SER A 345 -18.21 -14.33 -12.48
N LEU A 346 -18.59 -14.95 -13.59
CA LEU A 346 -17.91 -14.86 -14.87
C LEU A 346 -17.95 -13.43 -15.41
N ALA A 347 -19.10 -12.75 -15.33
CA ALA A 347 -19.22 -11.35 -15.74
C ALA A 347 -18.28 -10.46 -14.91
N ARG A 348 -18.24 -10.68 -13.58
CA ARG A 348 -17.34 -9.94 -12.69
C ARG A 348 -15.87 -10.15 -13.06
N GLU A 349 -15.42 -11.40 -13.21
CA GLU A 349 -14.04 -11.69 -13.59
C GLU A 349 -13.72 -11.21 -15.02
N ALA A 350 -14.69 -11.21 -15.94
CA ALA A 350 -14.50 -10.69 -17.29
C ALA A 350 -14.26 -9.17 -17.31
N PHE A 351 -15.02 -8.40 -16.52
CA PHE A 351 -14.75 -6.96 -16.35
C PHE A 351 -13.43 -6.72 -15.62
N ARG A 352 -13.14 -7.47 -14.55
CA ARG A 352 -11.84 -7.41 -13.86
C ARG A 352 -10.67 -7.66 -14.81
N LEU A 353 -10.81 -8.60 -15.73
CA LEU A 353 -9.78 -8.88 -16.73
C LEU A 353 -9.52 -7.66 -17.63
N THR A 354 -10.55 -6.87 -17.96
CA THR A 354 -10.35 -5.63 -18.73
C THR A 354 -9.51 -4.61 -17.97
N ASP A 355 -9.73 -4.44 -16.67
CA ASP A 355 -8.93 -3.55 -15.81
C ASP A 355 -7.51 -4.10 -15.59
N ALA A 356 -7.37 -5.41 -15.42
CA ALA A 356 -6.07 -6.07 -15.28
C ALA A 356 -5.20 -5.90 -16.54
N ILE A 357 -5.80 -5.98 -17.73
CA ILE A 357 -5.11 -5.74 -19.01
C ILE A 357 -4.64 -4.28 -19.14
N ILE A 358 -5.36 -3.32 -18.54
CA ILE A 358 -4.93 -1.92 -18.49
C ILE A 358 -3.67 -1.80 -17.63
N LEU A 359 -3.67 -2.41 -16.44
CA LEU A 359 -2.52 -2.43 -15.53
C LEU A 359 -1.30 -3.15 -16.13
N ALA A 360 -1.53 -4.25 -16.84
CA ALA A 360 -0.48 -5.03 -17.51
C ALA A 360 0.13 -4.35 -18.75
N ASP A 361 -0.35 -3.16 -19.11
CA ASP A 361 -0.04 -2.43 -20.36
C ASP A 361 -0.26 -3.25 -21.65
N ALA A 362 -1.14 -4.25 -21.62
CA ALA A 362 -1.43 -5.16 -22.72
C ALA A 362 -2.48 -4.58 -23.69
N LYS A 363 -2.21 -3.39 -24.24
CA LYS A 363 -3.18 -2.58 -25.01
C LYS A 363 -3.84 -3.33 -26.17
N GLU A 364 -3.11 -4.23 -26.82
CA GLU A 364 -3.58 -5.01 -27.97
C GLU A 364 -4.78 -5.91 -27.65
N HIS A 365 -4.94 -6.31 -26.38
CA HIS A 365 -6.00 -7.24 -25.95
C HIS A 365 -7.25 -6.53 -25.39
N ARG A 366 -7.22 -5.21 -25.20
CA ARG A 366 -8.33 -4.46 -24.56
C ARG A 366 -9.67 -4.60 -25.28
N LYS A 367 -9.67 -4.55 -26.62
CA LYS A 367 -10.89 -4.64 -27.43
C LYS A 367 -11.57 -6.00 -27.31
N GLU A 368 -10.77 -7.07 -27.38
CA GLU A 368 -11.27 -8.43 -27.31
C GLU A 368 -11.77 -8.78 -25.90
N ALA A 369 -11.04 -8.35 -24.85
CA ALA A 369 -11.49 -8.51 -23.48
C ALA A 369 -12.80 -7.76 -23.20
N LYS A 370 -12.94 -6.53 -23.74
CA LYS A 370 -14.18 -5.75 -23.64
C LYS A 370 -15.34 -6.45 -24.34
N TRP A 371 -15.14 -6.93 -25.58
CA TRP A 371 -16.16 -7.70 -26.30
C TRP A 371 -16.65 -8.89 -25.47
N PHE A 372 -15.72 -9.65 -24.87
CA PHE A 372 -16.06 -10.80 -24.06
C PHE A 372 -16.86 -10.40 -22.80
N ALA A 373 -16.40 -9.37 -22.08
CA ALA A 373 -17.11 -8.86 -20.90
C ALA A 373 -18.53 -8.38 -21.24
N ASP A 374 -18.70 -7.65 -22.35
CA ASP A 374 -19.99 -7.17 -22.81
C ASP A 374 -20.92 -8.35 -23.18
N ALA A 375 -20.41 -9.39 -23.85
CA ALA A 375 -21.17 -10.58 -24.22
C ALA A 375 -21.63 -11.41 -23.00
N VAL A 376 -20.73 -11.64 -22.03
CA VAL A 376 -21.07 -12.35 -20.79
C VAL A 376 -22.08 -11.55 -19.96
N ASN A 377 -21.92 -10.23 -19.89
CA ASN A 377 -22.85 -9.38 -19.16
C ASN A 377 -24.26 -9.41 -19.75
N GLU A 378 -24.38 -9.45 -21.08
CA GLU A 378 -25.66 -9.59 -21.76
C GLU A 378 -26.36 -10.90 -21.39
N ALA A 379 -25.63 -12.02 -21.41
CA ALA A 379 -26.16 -13.32 -20.97
C ALA A 379 -26.60 -13.30 -19.49
N ARG A 380 -25.81 -12.66 -18.63
CA ARG A 380 -26.13 -12.48 -17.20
C ARG A 380 -27.42 -11.68 -16.99
N LEU A 381 -27.62 -10.60 -17.76
CA LEU A 381 -28.83 -9.77 -17.65
C LEU A 381 -30.08 -10.53 -18.09
N LEU A 382 -29.99 -11.33 -19.15
CA LEU A 382 -31.09 -12.20 -19.59
C LEU A 382 -31.43 -13.29 -18.57
N LEU A 383 -30.42 -13.87 -17.93
CA LEU A 383 -30.65 -14.82 -16.84
C LEU A 383 -31.35 -14.15 -15.65
N ALA A 384 -30.87 -12.99 -15.20
CA ALA A 384 -31.47 -12.25 -14.10
C ALA A 384 -32.93 -11.84 -14.40
N LEU A 385 -33.23 -11.49 -15.66
CA LEU A 385 -34.59 -11.23 -16.12
C LEU A 385 -35.49 -12.46 -15.93
N ALA A 386 -35.02 -13.61 -16.40
CA ALA A 386 -35.75 -14.87 -16.34
C ALA A 386 -36.00 -15.33 -14.89
N GLU A 387 -35.01 -15.18 -14.01
CA GLU A 387 -35.12 -15.54 -12.59
C GLU A 387 -36.11 -14.65 -11.84
N ARG A 388 -36.04 -13.33 -12.03
CA ARG A 388 -36.97 -12.38 -11.39
C ARG A 388 -38.40 -12.57 -11.88
N ALA A 389 -38.57 -12.85 -13.16
CA ALA A 389 -39.88 -13.18 -13.72
C ALA A 389 -40.45 -14.48 -13.15
N ALA A 390 -39.60 -15.50 -12.95
CA ALA A 390 -40.01 -16.77 -12.34
C ALA A 390 -40.48 -16.58 -10.89
N MET A 391 -39.77 -15.78 -10.09
CA MET A 391 -40.17 -15.46 -8.71
C MET A 391 -41.55 -14.79 -8.65
N LEU A 392 -41.84 -13.82 -9.53
CA LEU A 392 -43.15 -13.16 -9.59
C LEU A 392 -44.28 -14.10 -10.07
N ALA A 393 -43.96 -15.11 -10.88
CA ALA A 393 -44.95 -16.08 -11.35
C ALA A 393 -45.46 -17.00 -10.21
N GLU A 394 -44.68 -17.16 -9.14
CA GLU A 394 -45.03 -18.01 -8.00
C GLU A 394 -46.05 -17.34 -7.04
N ASP A 395 -46.19 -16.01 -7.05
CA ASP A 395 -46.94 -15.23 -6.05
C ASP A 395 -48.36 -14.74 -6.48
N ALA A 396 -48.80 -14.95 -7.72
CA ALA A 396 -50.06 -14.36 -8.23
C ALA A 396 -50.96 -15.35 -9.00
N GLN A 397 -52.25 -15.04 -9.12
CA GLN A 397 -53.30 -15.86 -9.78
C GLN A 397 -53.39 -15.62 -11.32
N GLU A 398 -52.60 -14.69 -11.88
CA GLU A 398 -52.48 -14.36 -13.32
C GLU A 398 -51.37 -15.18 -14.02
N GLN A 399 -51.28 -16.47 -13.70
CA GLN A 399 -50.08 -17.31 -13.87
C GLN A 399 -49.71 -17.64 -15.31
N LEU A 400 -50.68 -17.76 -16.22
CA LEU A 400 -50.41 -18.35 -17.55
C LEU A 400 -49.59 -17.41 -18.45
N ALA A 401 -49.91 -16.11 -18.49
CA ALA A 401 -49.22 -15.14 -19.33
C ALA A 401 -47.79 -14.86 -18.86
N ILE A 402 -47.57 -14.80 -17.54
CA ILE A 402 -46.23 -14.65 -16.94
C ILE A 402 -45.41 -15.93 -17.17
N SER A 403 -46.00 -17.11 -16.98
CA SER A 403 -45.32 -18.41 -17.18
C SER A 403 -44.84 -18.64 -18.62
N GLU A 404 -45.64 -18.29 -19.64
CA GLU A 404 -45.21 -18.37 -21.04
C GLU A 404 -44.04 -17.43 -21.34
N ARG A 405 -44.01 -16.26 -20.70
CA ARG A 405 -42.95 -15.27 -20.87
C ARG A 405 -41.66 -15.68 -20.14
N VAL A 406 -41.76 -16.27 -18.95
CA VAL A 406 -40.64 -16.85 -18.19
C VAL A 406 -39.90 -17.89 -19.03
N GLN A 407 -40.62 -18.84 -19.65
CA GLN A 407 -40.01 -19.86 -20.51
C GLN A 407 -39.27 -19.23 -21.70
N THR A 408 -39.85 -18.19 -22.29
CA THR A 408 -39.22 -17.45 -23.39
C THR A 408 -37.91 -16.79 -22.95
N TRP A 409 -37.92 -16.07 -21.83
CA TRP A 409 -36.72 -15.40 -21.30
C TRP A 409 -35.65 -16.40 -20.84
N GLN A 410 -36.03 -17.55 -20.27
CA GLN A 410 -35.09 -18.64 -19.98
C GLN A 410 -34.43 -19.19 -21.24
N ALA A 411 -35.18 -19.34 -22.33
CA ALA A 411 -34.64 -19.78 -23.62
C ALA A 411 -33.69 -18.72 -24.23
N GLU A 412 -34.04 -17.44 -24.15
CA GLU A 412 -33.18 -16.33 -24.59
C GLU A 412 -31.88 -16.26 -23.78
N ALA A 413 -31.95 -16.43 -22.46
CA ALA A 413 -30.77 -16.48 -21.59
C ALA A 413 -29.82 -17.62 -21.97
N ARG A 414 -30.36 -18.82 -22.21
CA ARG A 414 -29.56 -19.97 -22.68
C ARG A 414 -28.95 -19.70 -24.05
N ALA A 415 -29.72 -19.17 -24.99
CA ALA A 415 -29.22 -18.81 -26.31
C ALA A 415 -28.09 -17.76 -26.26
N ALA A 416 -28.18 -16.78 -25.35
CA ALA A 416 -27.12 -15.80 -25.14
C ALA A 416 -25.85 -16.42 -24.53
N CYS A 417 -25.99 -17.41 -23.66
CA CYS A 417 -24.84 -18.19 -23.16
C CYS A 417 -24.17 -18.98 -24.28
N ASP A 418 -24.97 -19.67 -25.09
CA ASP A 418 -24.48 -20.46 -26.23
C ASP A 418 -23.82 -19.60 -27.30
N ALA A 419 -24.20 -18.32 -27.40
CA ALA A 419 -23.62 -17.34 -28.31
C ALA A 419 -22.25 -16.80 -27.88
N ILE A 420 -21.79 -17.07 -26.64
CA ILE A 420 -20.45 -16.68 -26.19
C ILE A 420 -19.40 -17.51 -26.95
N ASP A 421 -18.70 -16.88 -27.90
CA ASP A 421 -17.68 -17.55 -28.72
C ASP A 421 -16.42 -17.88 -27.88
N ALA A 422 -16.44 -19.07 -27.30
CA ALA A 422 -15.32 -19.58 -26.50
C ALA A 422 -14.05 -19.80 -27.33
N ALA A 423 -14.15 -20.04 -28.64
CA ALA A 423 -12.98 -20.19 -29.49
C ALA A 423 -12.30 -18.84 -29.74
N ARG A 424 -13.08 -17.77 -29.91
CA ARG A 424 -12.58 -16.39 -29.96
C ARG A 424 -11.95 -15.97 -28.64
N PHE A 425 -12.61 -16.26 -27.52
CA PHE A 425 -12.02 -16.02 -26.19
C PHE A 425 -10.69 -16.77 -26.03
N LYS A 426 -10.63 -18.06 -26.41
CA LYS A 426 -9.40 -18.84 -26.33
C LYS A 426 -8.25 -18.23 -27.13
N ARG A 427 -8.50 -17.77 -28.37
CA ARG A 427 -7.47 -17.07 -29.17
C ARG A 427 -6.97 -15.80 -28.48
N MET A 428 -7.87 -15.01 -27.89
CA MET A 428 -7.49 -13.84 -27.09
C MET A 428 -6.65 -14.26 -25.87
N ALA A 429 -7.06 -15.30 -25.15
CA ALA A 429 -6.40 -15.80 -23.95
C ALA A 429 -4.98 -16.29 -24.25
N ASP A 430 -4.79 -17.06 -25.32
CA ASP A 430 -3.49 -17.55 -25.76
C ASP A 430 -2.55 -16.40 -26.13
N GLY A 431 -3.06 -15.40 -26.86
CA GLY A 431 -2.30 -14.19 -27.20
C GLY A 431 -1.93 -13.36 -25.98
N LEU A 432 -2.88 -13.15 -25.06
CA LEU A 432 -2.65 -12.42 -23.83
C LEU A 432 -1.60 -13.13 -22.96
N ARG A 433 -1.72 -14.45 -22.79
CA ARG A 433 -0.77 -15.25 -22.00
C ARG A 433 0.66 -15.10 -22.52
N LEU A 434 0.86 -15.06 -23.84
CA LEU A 434 2.17 -14.78 -24.43
C LEU A 434 2.69 -13.37 -24.04
N ALA A 435 1.83 -12.36 -24.14
CA ALA A 435 2.18 -10.98 -23.77
C ALA A 435 2.52 -10.78 -22.28
N LEU A 436 2.12 -11.71 -21.41
CA LEU A 436 2.33 -11.62 -19.96
C LEU A 436 3.65 -12.28 -19.46
N THR A 437 4.44 -12.95 -20.31
CA THR A 437 5.52 -13.90 -19.89
C THR A 437 6.97 -13.37 -19.78
N GLU A 438 7.23 -12.06 -19.63
CA GLU A 438 8.62 -11.58 -19.39
C GLU A 438 9.05 -11.65 -17.90
N ASP A 439 10.30 -12.08 -17.66
CA ASP A 439 10.90 -12.42 -16.35
C ASP A 439 10.92 -11.28 -15.31
N VAL A 440 10.79 -11.67 -14.02
CA VAL A 440 10.81 -10.80 -12.84
C VAL A 440 12.02 -11.12 -11.95
N ASP A 441 12.82 -10.10 -11.64
CA ASP A 441 13.93 -10.17 -10.67
C ASP A 441 13.38 -10.12 -9.23
N PRO A 442 13.81 -11.01 -8.31
CA PRO A 442 13.31 -11.12 -6.93
C PRO A 442 13.59 -9.92 -5.99
N ASN A 443 14.36 -8.89 -6.39
CA ASN A 443 14.77 -7.80 -5.50
C ASN A 443 13.92 -6.50 -5.51
N GLU A 444 12.74 -6.47 -6.16
CA GLU A 444 11.96 -5.24 -6.38
C GLU A 444 10.75 -5.00 -5.45
N LYS A 445 10.52 -5.83 -4.42
CA LYS A 445 9.35 -5.71 -3.52
C LYS A 445 9.19 -4.34 -2.85
N ALA A 446 10.30 -3.68 -2.52
CA ALA A 446 10.27 -2.41 -1.78
C ALA A 446 9.80 -1.19 -2.61
N LEU A 447 9.99 -1.21 -3.94
CA LEU A 447 9.53 -0.13 -4.85
C LEU A 447 8.05 -0.27 -5.22
N ALA A 448 7.51 -1.49 -5.19
CA ALA A 448 6.11 -1.77 -5.50
C ALA A 448 5.15 -1.18 -4.45
N ILE A 449 5.49 -1.31 -3.17
CA ILE A 449 4.60 -0.97 -2.04
C ILE A 449 4.24 0.52 -2.04
N TYR A 450 5.24 1.39 -2.25
CA TYR A 450 5.03 2.84 -2.25
C TYR A 450 4.07 3.29 -3.36
N HIS A 451 4.25 2.79 -4.58
CA HIS A 451 3.39 3.14 -5.72
C HIS A 451 1.99 2.53 -5.62
N VAL A 452 1.87 1.34 -5.02
CA VAL A 452 0.58 0.66 -4.81
C VAL A 452 -0.28 1.41 -3.79
N GLY A 453 0.31 1.91 -2.70
CA GLY A 453 -0.41 2.72 -1.71
C GLY A 453 -1.00 3.99 -2.32
N THR A 454 -0.20 4.75 -3.09
CA THR A 454 -0.68 5.95 -3.81
C THR A 454 -1.81 5.62 -4.78
N LEU A 455 -1.64 4.57 -5.60
CA LEU A 455 -2.63 4.15 -6.59
C LEU A 455 -3.96 3.77 -5.93
N LEU A 456 -3.93 3.04 -4.81
CA LEU A 456 -5.12 2.64 -4.06
C LEU A 456 -5.82 3.83 -3.42
N TRP A 457 -5.06 4.83 -2.95
CA TRP A 457 -5.63 6.05 -2.40
C TRP A 457 -6.32 6.91 -3.46
N GLU A 458 -5.76 6.98 -4.67
CA GLU A 458 -6.40 7.59 -5.82
C GLU A 458 -7.74 6.90 -6.16
N GLN A 459 -7.78 5.56 -6.13
CA GLN A 459 -9.02 4.82 -6.40
C GLN A 459 -10.10 5.05 -5.34
N LEU A 460 -9.72 5.10 -4.06
CA LEU A 460 -10.69 5.44 -3.01
C LEU A 460 -11.20 6.87 -3.15
N THR A 461 -10.32 7.81 -3.50
CA THR A 461 -10.69 9.21 -3.74
C THR A 461 -11.65 9.33 -4.93
N ALA A 462 -11.42 8.58 -6.00
CA ALA A 462 -12.32 8.52 -7.15
C ALA A 462 -13.71 8.00 -6.74
N LEU A 463 -13.77 6.90 -5.98
CA LEU A 463 -15.03 6.36 -5.45
C LEU A 463 -15.77 7.40 -4.61
N ARG A 464 -15.08 8.04 -3.65
CA ARG A 464 -15.68 9.09 -2.82
C ARG A 464 -16.22 10.24 -3.63
N THR A 465 -15.46 10.71 -4.62
CA THR A 465 -15.87 11.80 -5.50
C THR A 465 -17.17 11.47 -6.22
N VAL A 466 -17.26 10.28 -6.82
CA VAL A 466 -18.47 9.85 -7.54
C VAL A 466 -19.66 9.73 -6.60
N MET A 467 -19.47 9.16 -5.40
CA MET A 467 -20.53 9.00 -4.40
C MET A 467 -21.00 10.33 -3.82
N GLU A 468 -20.10 11.28 -3.58
CA GLU A 468 -20.41 12.61 -3.04
C GLU A 468 -21.08 13.51 -4.09
N GLN A 469 -20.70 13.38 -5.37
CA GLN A 469 -21.31 14.13 -6.47
C GLN A 469 -22.64 13.53 -6.93
N GLY A 470 -22.89 12.24 -6.68
CA GLY A 470 -24.12 11.56 -7.04
C GLY A 470 -24.34 11.46 -8.56
N THR A 471 -23.27 11.31 -9.35
CA THR A 471 -23.34 11.43 -10.82
C THR A 471 -24.08 10.27 -11.49
N SER A 472 -23.75 9.02 -11.13
CA SER A 472 -24.31 7.81 -11.74
C SER A 472 -24.04 6.56 -10.90
N VAL A 473 -25.00 5.64 -10.86
CA VAL A 473 -24.83 4.29 -10.27
C VAL A 473 -23.77 3.50 -11.03
N ASP A 474 -23.68 3.67 -12.35
CA ASP A 474 -22.70 2.99 -13.19
C ASP A 474 -21.27 3.44 -12.85
N ASP A 475 -21.07 4.74 -12.68
CA ASP A 475 -19.77 5.31 -12.33
C ASP A 475 -19.37 4.88 -10.91
N ALA A 476 -20.33 4.89 -9.97
CA ALA A 476 -20.09 4.48 -8.59
C ALA A 476 -19.70 3.00 -8.51
N LEU A 477 -20.42 2.15 -9.24
CA LEU A 477 -20.14 0.73 -9.33
C LEU A 477 -18.78 0.45 -9.99
N ALA A 478 -18.45 1.18 -11.05
CA ALA A 478 -17.15 1.08 -11.70
C ALA A 478 -16.02 1.49 -10.75
N ALA A 479 -16.19 2.56 -9.98
CA ALA A 479 -15.20 3.03 -9.03
C ALA A 479 -14.97 2.04 -7.87
N VAL A 480 -16.03 1.50 -7.27
CA VAL A 480 -15.90 0.52 -6.16
C VAL A 480 -15.27 -0.78 -6.63
N ARG A 481 -15.63 -1.26 -7.83
CA ARG A 481 -15.05 -2.49 -8.41
C ARG A 481 -13.58 -2.30 -8.73
N ARG A 482 -13.21 -1.18 -9.35
CA ARG A 482 -11.80 -0.86 -9.63
C ARG A 482 -10.96 -0.86 -8.36
N LEU A 483 -11.47 -0.27 -7.28
CA LEU A 483 -10.78 -0.28 -5.99
C LEU A 483 -10.63 -1.70 -5.42
N GLN A 484 -11.71 -2.50 -5.41
CA GLN A 484 -11.65 -3.90 -4.96
C GLN A 484 -10.69 -4.74 -5.80
N ASP A 485 -10.68 -4.54 -7.11
CA ASP A 485 -9.82 -5.28 -8.03
C ASP A 485 -8.35 -4.96 -7.79
N TYR A 486 -8.01 -3.71 -7.49
CA TYR A 486 -6.64 -3.32 -7.16
C TYR A 486 -6.23 -3.90 -5.80
N LEU A 487 -7.12 -3.84 -4.80
CA LEU A 487 -6.88 -4.47 -3.49
C LEU A 487 -6.62 -5.98 -3.64
N VAL A 488 -7.39 -6.68 -4.48
CA VAL A 488 -7.15 -8.10 -4.79
C VAL A 488 -5.83 -8.31 -5.52
N ALA A 489 -5.52 -7.48 -6.53
CA ALA A 489 -4.30 -7.58 -7.32
C ALA A 489 -3.04 -7.48 -6.47
N PHE A 490 -3.06 -6.61 -5.46
CA PHE A 490 -1.94 -6.34 -4.58
C PHE A 490 -2.05 -7.03 -3.22
N ARG A 491 -3.01 -7.94 -3.02
CA ARG A 491 -3.25 -8.58 -1.72
C ARG A 491 -2.01 -9.26 -1.14
N ASP A 492 -1.23 -9.95 -1.97
CA ASP A 492 -0.02 -10.64 -1.52
C ASP A 492 1.11 -9.67 -1.12
N LEU A 493 1.05 -8.43 -1.61
CA LEU A 493 1.94 -7.33 -1.24
C LEU A 493 1.46 -6.56 0.00
N LEU A 494 0.16 -6.49 0.20
CA LEU A 494 -0.50 -5.68 1.23
C LEU A 494 -0.90 -6.49 2.47
N GLY A 495 -0.68 -7.81 2.46
CA GLY A 495 -0.95 -8.69 3.58
C GLY A 495 -2.44 -8.94 3.88
N ALA A 496 -2.70 -9.54 5.05
CA ALA A 496 -4.00 -10.10 5.40
C ALA A 496 -5.11 -9.06 5.62
N GLU A 497 -4.74 -7.83 6.01
CA GLU A 497 -5.66 -6.74 6.35
C GLU A 497 -6.54 -6.30 5.16
N VAL A 498 -6.08 -6.54 3.93
CA VAL A 498 -6.86 -6.29 2.71
C VAL A 498 -8.20 -7.02 2.72
N SER A 499 -8.27 -8.22 3.31
CA SER A 499 -9.50 -9.02 3.33
C SER A 499 -10.61 -8.29 4.08
N GLN A 500 -10.28 -7.65 5.20
CA GLN A 500 -11.23 -6.85 5.96
C GLN A 500 -11.76 -5.68 5.13
N VAL A 501 -10.89 -4.99 4.39
CA VAL A 501 -11.30 -3.87 3.52
C VAL A 501 -12.23 -4.33 2.40
N LEU A 502 -11.92 -5.47 1.77
CA LEU A 502 -12.76 -6.07 0.74
C LEU A 502 -14.14 -6.44 1.30
N ASP A 503 -14.20 -7.02 2.50
CA ASP A 503 -15.45 -7.36 3.18
C ASP A 503 -16.29 -6.10 3.44
N MET A 504 -15.65 -5.00 3.87
CA MET A 504 -16.35 -3.74 4.12
C MET A 504 -16.84 -3.05 2.83
N LEU A 505 -16.18 -3.25 1.68
CA LEU A 505 -16.62 -2.74 0.38
C LEU A 505 -17.74 -3.57 -0.25
N THR A 506 -17.86 -4.84 0.12
CA THR A 506 -18.77 -5.80 -0.52
C THR A 506 -20.24 -5.40 -0.44
N PRO A 507 -20.79 -4.90 0.69
CA PRO A 507 -22.16 -4.41 0.75
C PRO A 507 -22.44 -3.27 -0.24
N LEU A 508 -21.53 -2.30 -0.37
CA LEU A 508 -21.69 -1.16 -1.28
C LEU A 508 -21.71 -1.62 -2.74
N GLU A 509 -20.77 -2.49 -3.14
CA GLU A 509 -20.74 -3.06 -4.48
C GLU A 509 -22.02 -3.86 -4.78
N SER A 510 -22.50 -4.65 -3.81
CA SER A 510 -23.70 -5.48 -3.95
C SER A 510 -24.95 -4.63 -4.18
N TYR A 511 -25.12 -3.54 -3.41
CA TYR A 511 -26.25 -2.62 -3.57
C TYR A 511 -26.21 -1.91 -4.93
N LEU A 512 -25.06 -1.33 -5.30
CA LEU A 512 -24.89 -0.64 -6.58
C LEU A 512 -25.10 -1.59 -7.77
N ALA A 513 -24.59 -2.83 -7.69
CA ALA A 513 -24.81 -3.85 -8.70
C ALA A 513 -26.29 -4.25 -8.83
N ALA A 514 -27.00 -4.40 -7.71
CA ALA A 514 -28.42 -4.72 -7.71
C ALA A 514 -29.27 -3.61 -8.35
N ILE A 515 -28.96 -2.34 -8.04
CA ILE A 515 -29.60 -1.16 -8.65
C ILE A 515 -29.31 -1.11 -10.15
N GLN A 516 -28.04 -1.24 -10.57
CA GLN A 516 -27.65 -1.25 -11.98
C GLN A 516 -28.40 -2.35 -12.76
N VAL A 517 -28.49 -3.56 -12.19
CA VAL A 517 -29.24 -4.65 -12.84
C VAL A 517 -30.71 -4.30 -12.97
N ALA A 518 -31.36 -3.79 -11.93
CA ALA A 518 -32.76 -3.39 -11.99
C ALA A 518 -32.99 -2.30 -13.06
N GLN A 519 -32.13 -1.28 -13.14
CA GLN A 519 -32.20 -0.22 -14.15
C GLN A 519 -32.03 -0.76 -15.58
N ALA A 520 -31.04 -1.66 -15.78
CA ALA A 520 -30.82 -2.31 -17.06
C ALA A 520 -32.01 -3.17 -17.50
N LEU A 521 -32.65 -3.87 -16.55
CA LEU A 521 -33.86 -4.64 -16.82
C LEU A 521 -35.04 -3.74 -17.21
N ILE A 522 -35.27 -2.63 -16.50
CA ILE A 522 -36.32 -1.65 -16.86
C ILE A 522 -36.11 -1.15 -18.29
N THR A 523 -34.89 -0.68 -18.60
CA THR A 523 -34.54 -0.17 -19.94
C THR A 523 -34.76 -1.23 -21.02
N ARG A 524 -34.50 -2.50 -20.71
CA ARG A 524 -34.73 -3.62 -21.64
C ARG A 524 -36.23 -3.87 -21.85
N LEU A 525 -36.99 -3.91 -20.76
CA LEU A 525 -38.44 -4.12 -20.79
C LEU A 525 -39.17 -3.02 -21.56
N GLU A 526 -38.72 -1.77 -21.47
CA GLU A 526 -39.24 -0.64 -22.26
C GLU A 526 -39.03 -0.78 -23.77
N ARG A 527 -38.00 -1.53 -24.19
CA ARG A 527 -37.70 -1.78 -25.61
C ARG A 527 -38.47 -2.95 -26.19
N LEU A 528 -39.12 -3.76 -25.36
CA LEU A 528 -39.94 -4.88 -25.83
C LEU A 528 -41.26 -4.37 -26.43
N PRO A 529 -41.71 -4.92 -27.57
CA PRO A 529 -42.97 -4.50 -28.17
C PRO A 529 -44.15 -4.83 -27.24
N ALA A 530 -45.06 -3.87 -27.07
CA ALA A 530 -46.37 -4.12 -26.44
C ALA A 530 -47.08 -5.29 -27.13
N ALA A 531 -47.84 -6.09 -26.38
CA ALA A 531 -48.39 -7.37 -26.81
C ALA A 531 -48.92 -7.35 -28.26
N ALA A 532 -48.54 -8.37 -29.03
CA ALA A 532 -48.88 -8.46 -30.45
C ALA A 532 -50.40 -8.35 -30.66
N ALA A 533 -50.83 -7.30 -31.37
CA ALA A 533 -52.21 -7.18 -31.82
C ALA A 533 -52.59 -8.42 -32.64
N PRO A 534 -53.82 -8.96 -32.49
CA PRO A 534 -54.24 -10.17 -33.19
C PRO A 534 -54.09 -10.01 -34.71
N LYS A 535 -53.41 -10.97 -35.35
CA LYS A 535 -53.17 -10.95 -36.79
C LYS A 535 -54.49 -11.09 -37.56
N LYS A 536 -54.69 -10.11 -38.46
CA LYS A 536 -55.62 -10.03 -39.60
C LYS A 536 -57.10 -9.79 -39.29
N GLY A 537 -57.45 -8.51 -39.32
CA GLY A 537 -58.78 -8.03 -39.73
C GLY A 537 -59.30 -6.85 -38.92
N ARG A 538 -59.22 -5.63 -39.49
CA ARG A 538 -60.00 -4.41 -39.15
C ARG A 538 -59.82 -3.77 -37.76
N ARG A 539 -59.25 -2.55 -37.72
CA ARG A 539 -59.92 -1.22 -37.65
C ARG A 539 -58.87 -0.12 -37.44
N LYS A 540 -58.96 0.98 -38.19
CA LYS A 540 -58.05 2.15 -38.13
C LYS A 540 -58.13 2.98 -36.83
N ASN A 541 -59.00 2.61 -35.88
CA ASN A 541 -59.25 3.30 -34.61
C ASN A 541 -59.20 2.34 -33.39
N ALA A 542 -58.35 1.32 -33.43
CA ALA A 542 -58.13 0.51 -32.22
C ALA A 542 -57.33 1.33 -31.19
N PRO A 543 -57.69 1.31 -29.90
CA PRO A 543 -56.85 1.89 -28.85
C PRO A 543 -55.44 1.29 -28.92
N PRO A 544 -54.40 2.03 -28.49
CA PRO A 544 -53.03 1.51 -28.47
C PRO A 544 -53.02 0.15 -27.76
N PRO A 545 -52.20 -0.81 -28.24
CA PRO A 545 -52.11 -2.13 -27.62
C PRO A 545 -51.85 -1.95 -26.12
N SER A 546 -52.69 -2.57 -25.30
CA SER A 546 -52.51 -2.58 -23.86
C SER A 546 -51.10 -3.13 -23.53
N PRO A 547 -50.35 -2.49 -22.62
CA PRO A 547 -49.04 -2.98 -22.22
C PRO A 547 -49.15 -4.43 -21.74
N ASP A 548 -48.14 -5.24 -22.04
CA ASP A 548 -48.12 -6.63 -21.59
C ASP A 548 -48.10 -6.64 -20.04
N PRO A 549 -49.11 -7.26 -19.39
CA PRO A 549 -49.25 -7.20 -17.94
C PRO A 549 -48.04 -7.83 -17.22
N ALA A 550 -47.37 -8.82 -17.82
CA ALA A 550 -46.17 -9.43 -17.26
C ALA A 550 -44.98 -8.45 -17.29
N ILE A 551 -44.85 -7.68 -18.38
CA ILE A 551 -43.81 -6.65 -18.52
C ILE A 551 -44.04 -5.51 -17.53
N GLU A 552 -45.29 -5.07 -17.37
CA GLU A 552 -45.63 -3.98 -16.46
C GLU A 552 -45.43 -4.38 -14.99
N ALA A 553 -45.92 -5.55 -14.58
CA ALA A 553 -45.73 -6.07 -13.22
C ALA A 553 -44.25 -6.21 -12.86
N LEU A 554 -43.44 -6.74 -13.79
CA LEU A 554 -42.00 -6.88 -13.58
C LEU A 554 -41.31 -5.51 -13.51
N ARG A 555 -41.70 -4.54 -14.35
CA ARG A 555 -41.18 -3.17 -14.30
C ARG A 555 -41.48 -2.51 -12.94
N THR A 556 -42.72 -2.59 -12.48
CA THR A 556 -43.12 -2.05 -11.17
C THR A 556 -42.31 -2.69 -10.05
N SER A 557 -42.18 -4.02 -10.03
CA SER A 557 -41.35 -4.72 -9.06
C SER A 557 -39.88 -4.28 -9.09
N GLN A 558 -39.31 -4.02 -10.28
CA GLN A 558 -37.93 -3.51 -10.38
C GLN A 558 -37.79 -2.08 -9.87
N GLN A 559 -38.81 -1.24 -10.10
CA GLN A 559 -38.83 0.14 -9.62
C GLN A 559 -38.89 0.19 -8.09
N GLU A 560 -39.77 -0.61 -7.49
CA GLU A 560 -39.88 -0.75 -6.02
C GLU A 560 -38.56 -1.25 -5.41
N LEU A 561 -37.89 -2.20 -6.06
CA LEU A 561 -36.57 -2.67 -5.63
C LEU A 561 -35.52 -1.55 -5.69
N ILE A 562 -35.51 -0.73 -6.73
CA ILE A 562 -34.59 0.41 -6.84
C ILE A 562 -34.83 1.41 -5.71
N GLU A 563 -36.09 1.76 -5.44
CA GLU A 563 -36.46 2.70 -4.36
C GLU A 563 -35.98 2.18 -3.00
N MET A 564 -36.28 0.91 -2.68
CA MET A 564 -35.85 0.28 -1.42
C MET A 564 -34.32 0.24 -1.26
N LEU A 565 -33.59 -0.09 -2.34
CA LEU A 565 -32.12 -0.12 -2.31
C LEU A 565 -31.52 1.29 -2.23
N ALA A 566 -32.11 2.26 -2.91
CA ALA A 566 -31.67 3.66 -2.90
C ALA A 566 -31.82 4.29 -1.51
N ASP A 567 -32.94 4.03 -0.81
CA ASP A 567 -33.17 4.50 0.56
C ASP A 567 -32.08 4.00 1.54
N SER A 568 -31.61 2.78 1.33
CA SER A 568 -30.57 2.15 2.15
C SER A 568 -29.14 2.52 1.73
N LEU A 569 -28.94 3.04 0.52
CA LEU A 569 -27.61 3.29 -0.07
C LEU A 569 -26.81 4.30 0.76
N SER A 570 -27.47 5.31 1.33
CA SER A 570 -26.82 6.30 2.21
C SER A 570 -26.20 5.64 3.46
N SER A 571 -26.90 4.69 4.07
CA SER A 571 -26.40 3.96 5.24
C SER A 571 -25.23 3.04 4.87
N VAL A 572 -25.33 2.33 3.75
CA VAL A 572 -24.26 1.48 3.24
C VAL A 572 -23.01 2.30 2.89
N TRP A 573 -23.19 3.45 2.23
CA TRP A 573 -22.11 4.39 1.93
C TRP A 573 -21.46 4.95 3.19
N SER A 574 -22.25 5.28 4.22
CA SER A 574 -21.74 5.79 5.49
C SER A 574 -20.79 4.80 6.18
N SER A 575 -20.99 3.50 5.97
CA SER A 575 -20.11 2.45 6.49
C SER A 575 -18.75 2.45 5.78
N VAL A 576 -18.74 2.63 4.46
CA VAL A 576 -17.51 2.75 3.64
C VAL A 576 -16.83 4.11 3.80
N ASN A 577 -17.56 5.16 4.18
CA ASN A 577 -16.98 6.47 4.50
C ASN A 577 -16.68 6.66 6.00
N SER A 578 -16.81 5.58 6.80
CA SER A 578 -16.65 5.64 8.25
C SER A 578 -15.17 5.75 8.66
N PRO A 579 -14.88 6.26 9.87
CA PRO A 579 -13.54 6.20 10.45
C PRO A 579 -13.00 4.75 10.55
N ILE A 580 -13.88 3.77 10.79
CA ILE A 580 -13.52 2.36 10.87
C ILE A 580 -13.00 1.86 9.52
N PHE A 581 -13.71 2.19 8.43
CA PHE A 581 -13.26 1.85 7.08
C PHE A 581 -11.94 2.53 6.73
N ARG A 582 -11.83 3.84 6.99
CA ARG A 582 -10.60 4.59 6.68
C ARG A 582 -9.39 4.03 7.43
N ARG A 583 -9.57 3.60 8.69
CA ARG A 583 -8.54 2.91 9.46
C ARG A 583 -8.17 1.56 8.86
N ALA A 584 -9.15 0.71 8.56
CA ALA A 584 -8.90 -0.60 7.93
C ALA A 584 -8.19 -0.44 6.58
N PHE A 585 -8.62 0.52 5.76
CA PHE A 585 -7.99 0.85 4.49
C PHE A 585 -6.56 1.33 4.66
N ALA A 586 -6.32 2.28 5.58
CA ALA A 586 -4.99 2.80 5.87
C ALA A 586 -4.05 1.70 6.39
N LEU A 587 -4.53 0.79 7.24
CA LEU A 587 -3.77 -0.37 7.72
C LEU A 587 -3.43 -1.34 6.58
N ALA A 588 -4.37 -1.59 5.68
CA ALA A 588 -4.16 -2.46 4.53
C ALA A 588 -3.13 -1.88 3.55
N ILE A 589 -3.12 -0.57 3.30
CA ILE A 589 -2.14 0.07 2.40
C ILE A 589 -0.78 0.36 3.06
N ALA A 590 -0.72 0.33 4.40
CA ALA A 590 0.50 0.53 5.18
C ALA A 590 1.20 -0.79 5.56
N ALA A 591 0.62 -1.93 5.21
CA ALA A 591 1.20 -3.24 5.45
C ALA A 591 2.31 -3.54 4.40
N PRO A 592 3.47 -4.07 4.84
CA PRO A 592 4.65 -4.30 3.99
C PRO A 592 4.57 -5.57 3.13
#